data_AF-A0A5Q4GWG3-F1
#
_entry.id   AF-A0A5Q4GWG3-F1
#
_cell.length_a   1.000
_cell.length_b   1.000
_cell.length_c   1.000
_cell.angle_alpha   90.00
_cell.angle_beta   90.00
_cell.angle_gamma   90.00
#
_symmetry.space_group_name_H-M   'P 1'
#
loop_
_entity.id
_entity.type
_entity.pdbx_description
1 polymer ?
#
loop_
_entity_poly.entity_id
_entity_poly.type
_entity_poly.pdbx_seq_one_letter_code
_entity_poly.pdbx_strand_id
1 'polypeptide(L)'
;MRRRLGFERAWTMISWPFPRCMNRCFRGRWLMAAWLLWWLGSSNALPAASNQPDDAPAIYPGDMVIVTQEGVELGVRDQASIVLKIGDRIRVTEVRGVWIGGHATVDGQKYTGWVNRREIKLAGAEPRPVAPIESPSRPDDPQAVRALEALNVRFIKNPQGHVVLADATESELDDSGMEHFRGLPHLAFLDVSFRPISDEGFAHLTDSQVLQELYAVDTQITDAGLEHVAKLQNLEILALANTAVTGAGLIELQKLPVLQALNLAACQVGDDDLSPLSAMPQLEVLVLSRTRVTSAGLIHLTPITRLRVLNLIGCAVGDSGLNHLEPMNSLRMLYVELTGVTEEGAELLTEMRPTLAVFY
;
A
#
# COMPACT_ATOMS: atom_id res chain seq x y z
N MET A 1 39.71 -21.91 57.23
CA MET A 1 39.40 -23.36 57.10
C MET A 1 38.17 -23.52 56.20
N ARG A 2 38.30 -24.31 55.11
CA ARG A 2 37.28 -25.02 54.28
C ARG A 2 36.02 -24.26 53.83
N ARG A 3 35.90 -23.83 52.56
CA ARG A 3 35.37 -24.57 51.38
C ARG A 3 34.12 -25.42 51.65
N ARG A 4 33.02 -25.10 50.95
CA ARG A 4 32.35 -26.03 50.01
C ARG A 4 31.66 -25.25 48.88
N LEU A 5 32.08 -25.60 47.66
CA LEU A 5 31.42 -25.33 46.39
C LEU A 5 30.23 -26.29 46.24
N GLY A 6 29.18 -25.82 45.58
CA GLY A 6 28.10 -26.62 45.02
C GLY A 6 27.56 -25.90 43.79
N PHE A 7 28.13 -26.23 42.63
CA PHE A 7 27.71 -25.81 41.30
C PHE A 7 26.45 -26.59 40.93
N GLU A 8 25.38 -25.92 40.49
CA GLU A 8 24.57 -26.37 39.36
C GLU A 8 24.09 -25.15 38.56
N ARG A 9 24.35 -25.19 37.25
CA ARG A 9 23.87 -24.26 36.23
C ARG A 9 22.43 -24.65 35.90
N ALA A 10 21.57 -23.69 35.55
CA ALA A 10 21.13 -23.49 34.17
C ALA A 10 19.94 -22.50 34.03
N TRP A 11 20.01 -21.71 32.95
CA TRP A 11 18.96 -20.95 32.26
C TRP A 11 18.24 -19.80 32.99
N THR A 12 18.76 -18.59 32.74
CA THR A 12 18.10 -17.30 32.92
C THR A 12 16.90 -17.16 31.98
N MET A 13 15.69 -17.17 32.53
CA MET A 13 14.53 -16.46 31.96
C MET A 13 14.72 -14.96 32.25
N ILE A 14 14.97 -14.15 31.22
CA ILE A 14 14.87 -12.70 31.32
C ILE A 14 13.46 -12.32 30.88
N SER A 15 12.58 -12.21 31.85
CA SER A 15 11.27 -11.57 31.73
C SER A 15 11.44 -10.07 31.55
N TRP A 16 10.97 -9.50 30.43
CA TRP A 16 10.80 -8.05 30.28
C TRP A 16 9.39 -7.62 30.70
N PRO A 17 9.24 -6.56 31.51
CA PRO A 17 7.95 -6.13 32.02
C PRO A 17 7.22 -5.24 31.00
N PHE A 18 5.97 -5.60 30.70
CA PHE A 18 5.00 -4.73 30.03
C PHE A 18 4.57 -3.57 30.95
N PRO A 19 4.65 -2.29 30.51
CA PRO A 19 3.89 -1.23 31.16
C PRO A 19 2.50 -1.16 30.53
N ARG A 20 1.50 -1.58 31.32
CA ARG A 20 0.11 -1.13 31.19
C ARG A 20 0.07 0.38 31.41
N CYS A 21 -0.19 1.18 30.38
CA CYS A 21 -0.78 2.52 30.49
C CYS A 21 -0.96 3.14 29.09
N MET A 22 -2.13 2.96 28.47
CA MET A 22 -2.69 3.93 27.51
C MET A 22 -4.18 3.64 27.29
N ASN A 23 -4.98 3.85 28.34
CA ASN A 23 -6.44 3.91 28.25
C ASN A 23 -6.84 5.33 28.69
N ARG A 24 -6.96 6.23 27.70
CA ARG A 24 -7.77 7.48 27.69
C ARG A 24 -7.15 8.50 26.73
N CYS A 25 -7.54 8.39 25.46
CA CYS A 25 -7.73 9.51 24.51
C CYS A 25 -8.12 8.92 23.14
N PHE A 26 -9.24 8.19 23.07
CA PHE A 26 -9.81 7.72 21.79
C PHE A 26 -11.25 8.23 21.65
N ARG A 27 -11.38 9.43 21.10
CA ARG A 27 -12.64 9.95 20.54
C ARG A 27 -12.30 10.87 19.37
N GLY A 28 -12.54 10.41 18.14
CA GLY A 28 -12.73 11.28 16.97
C GLY A 28 -11.92 10.89 15.73
N ARG A 29 -12.66 10.48 14.68
CA ARG A 29 -12.27 10.30 13.26
C ARG A 29 -11.50 9.02 12.91
N TRP A 30 -12.29 7.98 12.68
CA TRP A 30 -11.93 6.78 11.94
C TRP A 30 -12.26 6.98 10.46
N LEU A 31 -11.23 6.87 9.62
CA LEU A 31 -11.18 6.57 8.18
C LEU A 31 -9.76 6.93 7.75
N MET A 32 -8.91 5.90 7.45
CA MET A 32 -7.47 5.90 7.06
C MET A 32 -6.50 5.13 7.99
N ALA A 33 -6.97 4.48 9.06
CA ALA A 33 -6.06 4.07 10.15
C ALA A 33 -5.42 2.67 10.05
N ALA A 34 -5.80 1.79 9.12
CA ALA A 34 -5.19 0.45 9.03
C ALA A 34 -3.91 0.42 8.17
N TRP A 35 -3.83 1.25 7.11
CA TRP A 35 -2.60 1.46 6.33
C TRP A 35 -1.45 2.07 7.16
N LEU A 36 -1.77 2.92 8.14
CA LEU A 36 -0.78 3.66 8.92
C LEU A 36 -0.09 2.82 10.01
N LEU A 37 -0.76 1.82 10.59
CA LEU A 37 -0.21 1.11 11.76
C LEU A 37 0.76 -0.01 11.40
N TRP A 38 0.74 -0.50 10.16
CA TRP A 38 1.78 -1.42 9.64
C TRP A 38 2.87 -0.69 8.83
N TRP A 39 2.63 0.55 8.39
CA TRP A 39 3.65 1.43 7.75
C TRP A 39 4.63 2.04 8.77
N LEU A 40 4.21 2.39 9.99
CA LEU A 40 4.99 3.14 10.99
C LEU A 40 6.07 2.33 11.75
N GLY A 41 6.78 1.43 11.08
CA GLY A 41 7.99 0.80 11.61
C GLY A 41 9.20 1.75 11.64
N SER A 42 9.36 2.63 10.64
CA SER A 42 10.44 3.63 10.62
C SER A 42 10.18 4.72 9.56
N SER A 43 10.43 5.98 9.94
CA SER A 43 10.66 7.18 9.10
C SER A 43 9.56 7.71 8.14
N ASN A 44 8.99 8.84 8.55
CA ASN A 44 8.57 10.02 7.78
C ASN A 44 8.34 9.88 6.26
N ALA A 45 7.07 9.84 5.88
CA ALA A 45 6.36 10.82 5.03
C ALA A 45 5.25 10.09 4.27
N LEU A 46 4.00 10.58 4.34
CA LEU A 46 3.04 10.69 3.22
C LEU A 46 1.70 11.32 3.68
N PRO A 47 0.94 11.93 2.75
CA PRO A 47 -0.05 12.97 3.00
C PRO A 47 -1.40 12.48 3.54
N ALA A 48 -1.96 13.27 4.47
CA ALA A 48 -3.30 13.12 4.99
C ALA A 48 -4.38 13.12 3.89
N ALA A 49 -5.27 12.12 3.95
CA ALA A 49 -6.49 12.11 3.18
C ALA A 49 -7.52 13.10 3.74
N SER A 50 -7.75 14.14 2.97
CA SER A 50 -9.04 14.81 2.88
C SER A 50 -8.96 15.71 1.66
N ASN A 51 -9.84 15.49 0.67
CA ASN A 51 -9.98 16.24 -0.59
C ASN A 51 -9.16 15.79 -1.83
N GLN A 52 -8.94 14.50 -2.04
CA GLN A 52 -8.55 13.97 -3.35
C GLN A 52 -9.80 13.76 -4.24
N PRO A 53 -9.75 14.00 -5.56
CA PRO A 53 -10.61 13.27 -6.50
C PRO A 53 -10.19 11.79 -6.45
N ASP A 54 -11.15 10.88 -6.25
CA ASP A 54 -10.91 9.48 -5.90
C ASP A 54 -9.94 8.74 -6.86
N ASP A 55 -9.83 9.19 -8.12
CA ASP A 55 -9.02 8.52 -9.17
C ASP A 55 -7.66 9.18 -9.46
N ALA A 56 -7.31 10.27 -8.78
CA ALA A 56 -6.08 10.99 -9.10
C ALA A 56 -4.85 10.17 -8.66
N PRO A 57 -3.83 9.96 -9.52
CA PRO A 57 -2.64 9.20 -9.13
C PRO A 57 -1.93 9.89 -7.95
N ALA A 58 -1.31 9.07 -7.09
CA ALA A 58 -0.49 9.56 -5.99
C ALA A 58 0.62 10.48 -6.53
N ILE A 59 1.08 11.44 -5.73
CA ILE A 59 2.22 12.29 -6.09
C ILE A 59 3.31 12.04 -5.06
N TYR A 60 4.52 11.83 -5.54
CA TYR A 60 5.71 11.59 -4.73
C TYR A 60 6.76 12.66 -4.99
N PRO A 61 7.66 12.93 -4.03
CA PRO A 61 8.89 13.67 -4.31
C PRO A 61 9.60 13.14 -5.56
N GLY A 62 10.15 14.04 -6.37
CA GLY A 62 10.77 13.71 -7.66
C GLY A 62 9.82 13.75 -8.86
N ASP A 63 8.50 13.67 -8.66
CA ASP A 63 7.53 13.76 -9.75
C ASP A 63 7.52 15.11 -10.45
N MET A 64 7.08 15.11 -11.70
CA MET A 64 6.70 16.32 -12.41
C MET A 64 5.19 16.46 -12.37
N VAL A 65 4.69 17.64 -12.01
CA VAL A 65 3.26 17.97 -12.09
C VAL A 65 3.06 19.13 -13.05
N ILE A 66 1.86 19.21 -13.62
CA ILE A 66 1.44 20.22 -14.58
C ILE A 66 0.30 21.02 -13.96
N VAL A 67 0.39 22.35 -14.04
CA VAL A 67 -0.66 23.27 -13.61
C VAL A 67 -1.89 23.13 -14.53
N THR A 68 -3.06 22.98 -13.92
CA THR A 68 -4.34 22.75 -14.62
C THR A 68 -5.33 23.90 -14.49
N GLN A 69 -5.06 24.88 -13.63
CA GLN A 69 -5.92 26.03 -13.39
C GLN A 69 -5.15 27.34 -13.65
N GLU A 70 -5.87 28.39 -14.01
CA GLU A 70 -5.31 29.74 -14.10
C GLU A 70 -5.11 30.33 -12.71
N GLY A 71 -4.13 31.22 -12.56
CA GLY A 71 -3.92 31.97 -11.32
C GLY A 71 -3.26 31.17 -10.18
N VAL A 72 -2.65 30.03 -10.50
CA VAL A 72 -2.00 29.17 -9.50
C VAL A 72 -0.69 29.82 -9.05
N GLU A 73 -0.62 30.16 -7.78
CA GLU A 73 0.55 30.80 -7.19
C GLU A 73 1.52 29.77 -6.62
N LEU A 74 2.77 29.79 -7.08
CA LEU A 74 3.87 29.03 -6.47
C LEU A 74 4.70 29.98 -5.61
N GLY A 75 4.58 29.85 -4.30
CA GLY A 75 5.36 30.64 -3.35
C GLY A 75 5.34 30.10 -1.94
N VAL A 76 6.16 30.69 -1.09
CA VAL A 76 6.12 30.54 0.37
C VAL A 76 5.83 31.91 0.95
N ARG A 77 5.11 31.96 2.09
CA ARG A 77 4.91 33.20 2.83
C ARG A 77 6.27 33.87 3.07
N ASP A 78 6.38 35.15 2.68
CA ASP A 78 7.59 35.99 2.80
C ASP A 78 8.73 35.70 1.81
N GLN A 79 8.48 34.97 0.72
CA GLN A 79 9.40 34.82 -0.43
C GLN A 79 8.77 35.30 -1.74
N ALA A 80 9.58 35.51 -2.78
CA ALA A 80 9.09 35.84 -4.11
C ALA A 80 8.21 34.69 -4.63
N SER A 81 6.95 35.02 -4.92
CA SER A 81 6.00 34.10 -5.55
C SER A 81 5.87 34.38 -7.04
N ILE A 82 5.38 33.37 -7.77
CA ILE A 82 5.06 33.49 -9.18
C ILE A 82 3.67 32.93 -9.44
N VAL A 83 2.93 33.59 -10.34
CA VAL A 83 1.69 33.05 -10.88
C VAL A 83 2.04 32.20 -12.10
N LEU A 84 1.77 30.90 -11.99
CA LEU A 84 1.98 29.92 -13.04
C LEU A 84 0.80 29.90 -14.01
N LYS A 85 1.09 29.59 -15.27
CA LYS A 85 0.10 29.41 -16.34
C LYS A 85 -0.32 27.95 -16.42
N ILE A 86 -1.50 27.70 -16.99
CA ILE A 86 -1.90 26.33 -17.34
C ILE A 86 -0.84 25.71 -18.26
N GLY A 87 -0.41 24.50 -17.92
CA GLY A 87 0.65 23.79 -18.64
C GLY A 87 2.04 23.93 -18.04
N ASP A 88 2.25 24.90 -17.13
CA ASP A 88 3.55 25.06 -16.45
C ASP A 88 3.85 23.83 -15.59
N ARG A 89 5.14 23.51 -15.51
CA ARG A 89 5.61 22.27 -14.88
C ARG A 89 6.33 22.57 -13.57
N ILE A 90 5.97 21.83 -12.53
CA ILE A 90 6.57 21.93 -11.20
C ILE A 90 7.24 20.59 -10.89
N ARG A 91 8.51 20.62 -10.50
CA ARG A 91 9.20 19.47 -9.94
C ARG A 91 8.85 19.38 -8.45
N VAL A 92 8.21 18.28 -8.07
CA VAL A 92 7.81 18.02 -6.69
C VAL A 92 9.04 17.70 -5.86
N THR A 93 9.17 18.36 -4.71
CA THR A 93 10.23 18.13 -3.73
C THR A 93 9.67 17.59 -2.42
N GLU A 94 8.42 17.93 -2.10
CA GLU A 94 7.79 17.51 -0.85
C GLU A 94 6.27 17.42 -1.00
N VAL A 95 5.63 16.54 -0.23
CA VAL A 95 4.18 16.36 -0.25
C VAL A 95 3.66 16.38 1.19
N ARG A 96 2.75 17.32 1.51
CA ARG A 96 2.16 17.50 2.84
C ARG A 96 0.64 17.64 2.75
N GLY A 97 -0.07 16.53 2.94
CA GLY A 97 -1.51 16.49 2.74
C GLY A 97 -1.88 16.87 1.30
N VAL A 98 -2.76 17.85 1.15
CA VAL A 98 -3.15 18.41 -0.15
C VAL A 98 -2.16 19.42 -0.73
N TRP A 99 -1.10 19.76 0.00
CA TRP A 99 -0.10 20.74 -0.43
C TRP A 99 1.09 20.04 -1.06
N ILE A 100 1.43 20.45 -2.28
CA ILE A 100 2.54 19.92 -3.06
C ILE A 100 3.63 20.99 -3.11
N GLY A 101 4.74 20.71 -2.43
CA GLY A 101 5.92 21.55 -2.39
C GLY A 101 6.82 21.22 -3.57
N GLY A 102 7.36 22.25 -4.23
CA GLY A 102 8.18 22.03 -5.40
C GLY A 102 8.85 23.28 -5.93
N HIS A 103 9.44 23.13 -7.11
CA HIS A 103 10.04 24.25 -7.83
C HIS A 103 9.68 24.24 -9.32
N ALA A 104 9.55 25.43 -9.88
CA ALA A 104 9.36 25.66 -11.30
C ALA A 104 10.45 26.64 -11.79
N THR A 105 10.85 26.48 -13.05
CA THR A 105 11.75 27.43 -13.71
C THR A 105 10.96 28.19 -14.76
N VAL A 106 10.81 29.50 -14.57
CA VAL A 106 10.10 30.39 -15.49
C VAL A 106 11.08 31.48 -15.91
N ASP A 107 11.24 31.66 -17.22
CA ASP A 107 12.17 32.64 -17.82
C ASP A 107 13.61 32.54 -17.27
N GLY A 108 14.06 31.33 -16.95
CA GLY A 108 15.40 31.06 -16.41
C GLY A 108 15.55 31.31 -14.91
N GLN A 109 14.52 31.84 -14.24
CA GLN A 109 14.51 32.02 -12.79
C GLN A 109 13.79 30.84 -12.10
N LYS A 110 14.41 30.29 -11.06
CA LYS A 110 13.85 29.22 -10.24
C LYS A 110 12.98 29.80 -9.13
N TYR A 111 11.75 29.33 -9.06
CA TYR A 111 10.79 29.65 -8.01
C TYR A 111 10.50 28.40 -7.20
N THR A 112 10.40 28.54 -5.88
CA THR A 112 10.11 27.47 -4.93
C THR A 112 8.86 27.83 -4.15
N GLY A 113 7.99 26.86 -3.90
CA GLY A 113 6.76 27.13 -3.17
C GLY A 113 5.87 25.92 -3.03
N TRP A 114 4.63 26.21 -2.63
CA TRP A 114 3.59 25.21 -2.47
C TRP A 114 2.43 25.53 -3.40
N VAL A 115 1.85 24.49 -3.99
CA VAL A 115 0.60 24.56 -4.77
C VAL A 115 -0.40 23.58 -4.21
N ASN A 116 -1.69 23.82 -4.47
CA ASN A 116 -2.72 22.89 -4.03
C ASN A 116 -2.83 21.71 -5.00
N ARG A 117 -3.02 20.49 -4.49
CA ARG A 117 -3.20 19.27 -5.30
C ARG A 117 -4.29 19.38 -6.35
N ARG A 118 -5.34 20.18 -6.09
CA ARG A 118 -6.48 20.39 -6.99
C ARG A 118 -6.14 21.23 -8.22
N GLU A 119 -5.06 22.01 -8.14
CA GLU A 119 -4.61 22.95 -9.16
C GLU A 119 -3.62 22.33 -10.15
N ILE A 120 -3.27 21.05 -9.95
CA ILE A 120 -2.21 20.35 -10.67
C ILE A 120 -2.60 18.92 -11.02
N LYS A 121 -1.93 18.34 -12.01
CA LYS A 121 -1.98 16.91 -12.36
C LYS A 121 -0.59 16.33 -12.52
N LEU A 122 -0.42 15.03 -12.26
CA LEU A 122 0.84 14.33 -12.51
C LEU A 122 1.15 14.37 -14.03
N ALA A 123 2.36 14.77 -14.39
CA ALA A 123 2.77 14.92 -15.79
C ALA A 123 2.97 13.54 -16.43
N GLY A 124 2.34 13.31 -17.58
CA GLY A 124 2.42 12.00 -18.25
C GLY A 124 1.64 10.89 -17.53
N ALA A 125 0.82 11.23 -16.52
CA ALA A 125 -0.15 10.29 -16.00
C ALA A 125 -1.21 10.05 -17.06
N GLU A 126 -1.27 8.81 -17.56
CA GLU A 126 -2.49 8.33 -18.17
C GLU A 126 -3.57 8.27 -17.08
N PRO A 127 -4.81 8.70 -17.36
CA PRO A 127 -5.93 8.46 -16.46
C PRO A 127 -5.95 6.98 -16.12
N ARG A 128 -6.16 6.64 -14.84
CA ARG A 128 -6.37 5.23 -14.47
C ARG A 128 -7.53 4.72 -15.34
N PRO A 129 -7.38 3.60 -16.06
CA PRO A 129 -8.48 3.02 -16.82
C PRO A 129 -9.45 2.33 -15.86
N VAL A 130 -10.00 3.07 -14.90
CA VAL A 130 -11.09 2.59 -14.06
C VAL A 130 -12.36 2.98 -14.81
N ALA A 131 -12.95 2.01 -15.50
CA ALA A 131 -14.32 2.19 -15.96
C ALA A 131 -15.16 2.51 -14.71
N PRO A 132 -16.05 3.52 -14.74
CA PRO A 132 -16.91 3.79 -13.60
C PRO A 132 -17.62 2.50 -13.19
N ILE A 133 -17.33 2.02 -11.99
CA ILE A 133 -17.98 0.82 -11.46
C ILE A 133 -19.46 1.17 -11.33
N GLU A 134 -20.32 0.48 -12.09
CA GLU A 134 -21.76 0.71 -11.98
C GLU A 134 -22.19 0.39 -10.56
N SER A 135 -22.72 1.39 -9.87
CA SER A 135 -23.25 1.19 -8.52
C SER A 135 -24.41 0.19 -8.58
N PRO A 136 -24.37 -0.89 -7.79
CA PRO A 136 -25.42 -1.89 -7.79
C PRO A 136 -26.78 -1.27 -7.48
N SER A 137 -27.86 -1.75 -8.09
CA SER A 137 -29.20 -1.22 -7.85
C SER A 137 -29.87 -1.80 -6.59
N ARG A 138 -29.41 -2.96 -6.12
CA ARG A 138 -30.00 -3.71 -5.00
C ARG A 138 -29.51 -3.15 -3.64
N PRO A 139 -30.39 -2.98 -2.64
CA PRO A 139 -29.97 -2.63 -1.28
C PRO A 139 -29.31 -3.80 -0.55
N ASP A 140 -28.60 -3.51 0.54
CA ASP A 140 -28.05 -4.55 1.42
C ASP A 140 -29.14 -5.43 2.04
N ASP A 141 -28.82 -6.70 2.25
CA ASP A 141 -29.67 -7.63 2.98
C ASP A 141 -29.62 -7.32 4.49
N PRO A 142 -30.74 -6.91 5.12
CA PRO A 142 -30.76 -6.59 6.55
C PRO A 142 -30.44 -7.80 7.45
N GLN A 143 -30.69 -9.04 7.00
CA GLN A 143 -30.33 -10.24 7.76
C GLN A 143 -28.82 -10.44 7.77
N ALA A 144 -28.17 -10.28 6.61
CA ALA A 144 -26.71 -10.35 6.50
C ALA A 144 -26.03 -9.27 7.35
N VAL A 145 -26.52 -8.03 7.29
CA VAL A 145 -25.99 -6.93 8.12
C VAL A 145 -26.10 -7.28 9.61
N ARG A 146 -27.26 -7.77 10.09
CA ARG A 146 -27.42 -8.15 11.49
C ARG A 146 -26.54 -9.32 11.91
N ALA A 147 -26.35 -10.30 11.03
CA ALA A 147 -25.49 -11.46 11.31
C ALA A 147 -24.04 -11.02 11.47
N LEU A 148 -23.56 -10.15 10.58
CA LEU A 148 -22.21 -9.59 10.67
C LEU A 148 -22.03 -8.63 11.87
N GLU A 149 -23.05 -7.82 12.21
CA GLU A 149 -23.05 -7.01 13.44
C GLU A 149 -22.96 -7.90 14.69
N ALA A 150 -23.63 -9.05 14.71
CA ALA A 150 -23.56 -10.01 15.81
C ALA A 150 -22.16 -10.64 15.96
N LEU A 151 -21.38 -10.69 14.87
CA LEU A 151 -19.98 -11.10 14.88
C LEU A 151 -19.02 -9.95 15.23
N ASN A 152 -19.52 -8.75 15.57
CA ASN A 152 -18.74 -7.53 15.81
C ASN A 152 -18.02 -6.97 14.57
N VAL A 153 -18.53 -7.21 13.36
CA VAL A 153 -18.03 -6.55 12.15
C VAL A 153 -18.49 -5.08 12.15
N ARG A 154 -17.55 -4.15 11.94
CA ARG A 154 -17.81 -2.71 11.91
C ARG A 154 -18.06 -2.24 10.48
N PHE A 155 -19.01 -1.32 10.31
CA PHE A 155 -19.41 -0.83 8.99
C PHE A 155 -19.33 0.67 8.84
N ILE A 156 -19.06 1.11 7.62
CA ILE A 156 -19.34 2.48 7.17
C ILE A 156 -20.33 2.40 6.02
N LYS A 157 -21.35 3.26 6.09
CA LYS A 157 -22.42 3.35 5.12
C LYS A 157 -22.31 4.64 4.32
N ASN A 158 -22.67 4.58 3.04
CA ASN A 158 -22.84 5.78 2.21
C ASN A 158 -24.10 6.57 2.63
N PRO A 159 -24.33 7.78 2.08
CA PRO A 159 -25.52 8.58 2.40
C PRO A 159 -26.86 7.90 2.08
N GLN A 160 -26.86 6.91 1.18
CA GLN A 160 -28.03 6.09 0.83
C GLN A 160 -28.27 4.95 1.84
N GLY A 161 -27.36 4.74 2.78
CA GLY A 161 -27.47 3.73 3.84
C GLY A 161 -26.91 2.36 3.47
N HIS A 162 -26.23 2.21 2.33
CA HIS A 162 -25.57 0.96 1.94
C HIS A 162 -24.18 0.85 2.56
N VAL A 163 -23.81 -0.34 3.02
CA VAL A 163 -22.49 -0.70 3.53
C VAL A 163 -21.50 -0.66 2.37
N VAL A 164 -20.52 0.23 2.49
CA VAL A 164 -19.43 0.38 1.50
C VAL A 164 -18.09 -0.08 2.04
N LEU A 165 -17.96 -0.15 3.37
CA LEU A 165 -16.76 -0.61 4.06
C LEU A 165 -17.16 -1.54 5.20
N ALA A 166 -16.45 -2.65 5.30
CA ALA A 166 -16.52 -3.58 6.42
C ALA A 166 -15.13 -3.84 7.01
N ASP A 167 -15.02 -3.72 8.33
CA ASP A 167 -13.82 -4.01 9.12
C ASP A 167 -14.14 -5.11 10.13
N ALA A 168 -13.49 -6.26 9.95
CA ALA A 168 -13.62 -7.47 10.75
C ALA A 168 -12.37 -7.77 11.61
N THR A 169 -11.40 -6.84 11.69
CA THR A 169 -10.12 -7.05 12.42
C THR A 169 -10.27 -7.26 13.93
N GLU A 170 -11.40 -6.86 14.50
CA GLU A 170 -11.79 -7.06 15.91
C GLU A 170 -13.12 -7.84 16.05
N SER A 171 -13.45 -8.68 15.05
CA SER A 171 -14.64 -9.52 15.01
C SER A 171 -14.40 -11.01 15.36
N GLU A 172 -15.47 -11.78 15.49
CA GLU A 172 -15.46 -13.25 15.59
C GLU A 172 -15.65 -13.92 14.22
N LEU A 173 -15.38 -13.20 13.12
CA LEU A 173 -15.60 -13.67 11.76
C LEU A 173 -14.73 -14.90 11.42
N ASP A 174 -15.38 -15.93 10.87
CA ASP A 174 -14.77 -17.14 10.31
C ASP A 174 -15.29 -17.39 8.88
N ASP A 175 -14.90 -18.51 8.26
CA ASP A 175 -15.35 -18.88 6.90
C ASP A 175 -16.86 -18.95 6.76
N SER A 176 -17.59 -19.36 7.80
CA SER A 176 -19.06 -19.40 7.76
C SER A 176 -19.65 -18.00 7.73
N GLY A 177 -19.12 -17.09 8.55
CA GLY A 177 -19.56 -15.69 8.57
C GLY A 177 -19.29 -14.94 7.26
N MET A 178 -18.30 -15.39 6.46
CA MET A 178 -18.01 -14.81 5.15
C MET A 178 -19.19 -14.92 4.16
N GLU A 179 -20.09 -15.89 4.34
CA GLU A 179 -21.25 -16.06 3.47
C GLU A 179 -22.16 -14.83 3.44
N HIS A 180 -22.22 -14.09 4.55
CA HIS A 180 -23.09 -12.93 4.70
C HIS A 180 -22.64 -11.73 3.85
N PHE A 181 -21.37 -11.67 3.42
CA PHE A 181 -20.90 -10.59 2.54
C PHE A 181 -21.56 -10.63 1.15
N ARG A 182 -22.14 -11.77 0.72
CA ARG A 182 -22.98 -11.85 -0.49
C ARG A 182 -24.21 -10.95 -0.42
N GLY A 183 -24.65 -10.61 0.80
CA GLY A 183 -25.77 -9.70 1.06
C GLY A 183 -25.39 -8.22 0.98
N LEU A 184 -24.12 -7.87 0.75
CA LEU A 184 -23.61 -6.49 0.74
C LEU A 184 -23.09 -6.11 -0.66
N PRO A 185 -23.96 -5.88 -1.65
CA PRO A 185 -23.55 -5.71 -3.04
C PRO A 185 -22.75 -4.41 -3.28
N HIS A 186 -22.79 -3.44 -2.36
CA HIS A 186 -22.07 -2.15 -2.44
C HIS A 186 -20.71 -2.15 -1.74
N LEU A 187 -20.26 -3.30 -1.22
CA LEU A 187 -19.04 -3.39 -0.43
C LEU A 187 -17.80 -3.18 -1.29
N ALA A 188 -17.18 -2.01 -1.17
CA ALA A 188 -15.97 -1.62 -1.90
C ALA A 188 -14.68 -1.93 -1.11
N PHE A 189 -14.75 -1.92 0.22
CA PHE A 189 -13.62 -2.18 1.12
C PHE A 189 -13.97 -3.30 2.10
N LEU A 190 -13.10 -4.30 2.20
CA LEU A 190 -13.20 -5.37 3.18
C LEU A 190 -11.84 -5.65 3.85
N ASP A 191 -11.80 -5.54 5.18
CA ASP A 191 -10.67 -5.98 5.99
C ASP A 191 -11.07 -7.16 6.88
N VAL A 192 -10.50 -8.33 6.59
CA VAL A 192 -10.66 -9.58 7.35
C VAL A 192 -9.35 -10.01 8.00
N SER A 193 -8.40 -9.08 8.16
CA SER A 193 -7.08 -9.39 8.71
C SER A 193 -7.18 -9.95 10.13
N PHE A 194 -6.23 -10.83 10.48
CA PHE A 194 -6.12 -11.49 11.77
C PHE A 194 -7.32 -12.39 12.11
N ARG A 195 -8.11 -12.81 11.11
CA ARG A 195 -9.23 -13.76 11.24
C ARG A 195 -8.87 -15.12 10.66
N PRO A 196 -9.43 -16.21 11.20
CA PRO A 196 -9.18 -17.57 10.71
C PRO A 196 -9.97 -17.84 9.41
N ILE A 197 -9.80 -16.99 8.40
CA ILE A 197 -10.44 -17.14 7.09
C ILE A 197 -9.51 -17.94 6.18
N SER A 198 -10.01 -19.05 5.65
CA SER A 198 -9.32 -19.90 4.68
C SER A 198 -9.82 -19.65 3.26
N ASP A 199 -9.33 -20.43 2.30
CA ASP A 199 -9.78 -20.39 0.90
C ASP A 199 -11.31 -20.55 0.77
N GLU A 200 -11.95 -21.32 1.66
CA GLU A 200 -13.41 -21.51 1.69
C GLU A 200 -14.15 -20.18 1.94
N GLY A 201 -13.68 -19.36 2.88
CA GLY A 201 -14.28 -18.06 3.16
C GLY A 201 -14.19 -17.10 1.97
N PHE A 202 -13.06 -17.08 1.26
CA PHE A 202 -12.89 -16.22 0.06
C PHE A 202 -13.76 -16.66 -1.12
N ALA A 203 -14.20 -17.93 -1.16
CA ALA A 203 -15.16 -18.40 -2.17
C ALA A 203 -16.53 -17.69 -2.10
N HIS A 204 -16.85 -17.02 -0.99
CA HIS A 204 -18.08 -16.25 -0.85
C HIS A 204 -18.03 -14.86 -1.50
N LEU A 205 -16.84 -14.36 -1.86
CA LEU A 205 -16.67 -13.03 -2.43
C LEU A 205 -16.75 -12.97 -3.96
N THR A 206 -16.76 -14.12 -4.64
CA THR A 206 -16.54 -14.23 -6.10
C THR A 206 -17.53 -13.46 -6.98
N ASP A 207 -18.71 -13.18 -6.46
CA ASP A 207 -19.77 -12.47 -7.19
C ASP A 207 -19.64 -10.95 -7.05
N SER A 208 -18.77 -10.44 -6.17
CA SER A 208 -18.58 -9.01 -5.99
C SER A 208 -17.98 -8.38 -7.24
N GLN A 209 -18.75 -7.47 -7.83
CA GLN A 209 -18.33 -6.66 -8.97
C GLN A 209 -17.85 -5.28 -8.54
N VAL A 210 -17.79 -4.98 -7.25
CA VAL A 210 -17.47 -3.62 -6.75
C VAL A 210 -16.36 -3.60 -5.71
N LEU A 211 -15.89 -4.76 -5.23
CA LEU A 211 -14.82 -4.79 -4.24
C LEU A 211 -13.52 -4.26 -4.87
N GLN A 212 -13.00 -3.19 -4.29
CA GLN A 212 -11.79 -2.50 -4.72
C GLN A 212 -10.62 -2.75 -3.77
N GLU A 213 -10.90 -2.95 -2.48
CA GLU A 213 -9.85 -3.16 -1.49
C GLU A 213 -10.13 -4.38 -0.62
N LEU A 214 -9.15 -5.29 -0.55
CA LEU A 214 -9.21 -6.50 0.26
C LEU A 214 -7.94 -6.64 1.11
N TYR A 215 -8.12 -6.69 2.43
CA TYR A 215 -7.06 -6.94 3.40
C TYR A 215 -7.32 -8.29 4.06
N ALA A 216 -6.36 -9.20 3.87
CA ALA A 216 -6.37 -10.56 4.35
C ALA A 216 -5.04 -10.89 5.03
N VAL A 217 -4.48 -9.92 5.76
CA VAL A 217 -3.21 -10.08 6.48
C VAL A 217 -3.40 -11.06 7.63
N ASP A 218 -2.46 -11.99 7.81
CA ASP A 218 -2.51 -12.98 8.90
C ASP A 218 -3.81 -13.81 8.88
N THR A 219 -4.19 -14.26 7.68
CA THR A 219 -5.30 -15.18 7.43
C THR A 219 -4.76 -16.54 6.96
N GLN A 220 -5.64 -17.52 6.77
CA GLN A 220 -5.29 -18.87 6.31
C GLN A 220 -5.44 -19.04 4.79
N ILE A 221 -5.50 -17.93 4.03
CA ILE A 221 -5.55 -17.97 2.58
C ILE A 221 -4.27 -18.58 1.99
N THR A 222 -4.44 -19.40 0.96
CA THR A 222 -3.38 -20.04 0.18
C THR A 222 -3.52 -19.69 -1.30
N ASP A 223 -2.69 -20.31 -2.15
CA ASP A 223 -2.77 -20.14 -3.60
C ASP A 223 -4.15 -20.53 -4.16
N ALA A 224 -4.85 -21.50 -3.55
CA ALA A 224 -6.19 -21.90 -3.99
C ALA A 224 -7.25 -20.80 -3.76
N GLY A 225 -7.15 -20.06 -2.66
CA GLY A 225 -8.02 -18.91 -2.39
C GLY A 225 -7.80 -17.77 -3.39
N LEU A 226 -6.59 -17.64 -3.96
CA LEU A 226 -6.33 -16.64 -5.00
C LEU A 226 -7.05 -16.92 -6.32
N GLU A 227 -7.47 -18.16 -6.60
CA GLU A 227 -8.38 -18.45 -7.72
C GLU A 227 -9.76 -17.78 -7.54
N HIS A 228 -10.19 -17.58 -6.29
CA HIS A 228 -11.43 -16.86 -5.96
C HIS A 228 -11.21 -15.35 -6.01
N VAL A 229 -10.10 -14.87 -5.43
CA VAL A 229 -9.73 -13.44 -5.45
C VAL A 229 -9.54 -12.93 -6.88
N ALA A 230 -8.99 -13.75 -7.78
CA ALA A 230 -8.81 -13.43 -9.19
C ALA A 230 -10.12 -13.11 -9.94
N LYS A 231 -11.30 -13.45 -9.38
CA LYS A 231 -12.61 -13.09 -9.96
C LYS A 231 -13.06 -11.67 -9.61
N LEU A 232 -12.39 -11.00 -8.68
CA LEU A 232 -12.70 -9.64 -8.23
C LEU A 232 -12.12 -8.62 -9.23
N GLN A 233 -12.77 -8.47 -10.37
CA GLN A 233 -12.22 -7.73 -11.53
C GLN A 233 -11.97 -6.24 -11.31
N ASN A 234 -12.49 -5.68 -10.21
CA ASN A 234 -12.30 -4.28 -9.82
C ASN A 234 -11.36 -4.11 -8.62
N LEU A 235 -10.65 -5.16 -8.21
CA LEU A 235 -9.73 -5.11 -7.09
C LEU A 235 -8.49 -4.27 -7.42
N GLU A 236 -8.28 -3.20 -6.66
CA GLU A 236 -7.18 -2.26 -6.79
C GLU A 236 -6.09 -2.50 -5.75
N ILE A 237 -6.48 -2.92 -4.54
CA ILE A 237 -5.58 -3.14 -3.40
C ILE A 237 -5.81 -4.53 -2.82
N LEU A 238 -4.72 -5.30 -2.73
CA LEU A 238 -4.70 -6.63 -2.13
C LEU A 238 -3.55 -6.75 -1.13
N ALA A 239 -3.90 -6.97 0.14
CA ALA A 239 -2.93 -7.21 1.20
C ALA A 239 -3.02 -8.64 1.73
N LEU A 240 -1.94 -9.40 1.54
CA LEU A 240 -1.82 -10.83 1.85
C LEU A 240 -0.65 -11.10 2.81
N ALA A 241 -0.17 -10.09 3.53
CA ALA A 241 1.01 -10.25 4.38
C ALA A 241 0.81 -11.37 5.42
N ASN A 242 1.89 -12.11 5.70
CA ASN A 242 1.88 -13.23 6.65
C ASN A 242 0.83 -14.32 6.33
N THR A 243 0.71 -14.71 5.05
CA THR A 243 -0.17 -15.79 4.60
C THR A 243 0.63 -16.95 3.99
N ALA A 244 -0.04 -18.05 3.66
CA ALA A 244 0.59 -19.22 3.04
C ALA A 244 0.71 -19.11 1.50
N VAL A 245 0.48 -17.93 0.93
CA VAL A 245 0.61 -17.66 -0.51
C VAL A 245 2.06 -17.84 -0.98
N THR A 246 2.22 -18.49 -2.13
CA THR A 246 3.49 -18.77 -2.80
C THR A 246 3.47 -18.24 -4.24
N GLY A 247 4.57 -18.45 -4.98
CA GLY A 247 4.66 -18.15 -6.41
C GLY A 247 3.54 -18.68 -7.29
N ALA A 248 2.96 -19.84 -6.94
CA ALA A 248 1.87 -20.42 -7.72
C ALA A 248 0.62 -19.51 -7.71
N GLY A 249 0.31 -18.90 -6.58
CA GLY A 249 -0.82 -17.98 -6.45
C GLY A 249 -0.62 -16.66 -7.20
N LEU A 250 0.61 -16.20 -7.40
CA LEU A 250 0.90 -14.99 -8.19
C LEU A 250 0.49 -15.12 -9.66
N ILE A 251 0.43 -16.34 -10.20
CA ILE A 251 -0.05 -16.58 -11.57
C ILE A 251 -1.53 -16.19 -11.69
N GLU A 252 -2.33 -16.45 -10.66
CA GLU A 252 -3.76 -16.10 -10.63
C GLU A 252 -3.97 -14.58 -10.55
N LEU A 253 -3.11 -13.86 -9.82
CA LEU A 253 -3.22 -12.41 -9.64
C LEU A 253 -3.00 -11.62 -10.95
N GLN A 254 -2.33 -12.19 -11.96
CA GLN A 254 -2.22 -11.57 -13.30
C GLN A 254 -3.58 -11.33 -13.96
N LYS A 255 -4.62 -12.06 -13.53
CA LYS A 255 -5.99 -11.94 -14.06
C LYS A 255 -6.73 -10.73 -13.49
N LEU A 256 -6.14 -9.98 -12.56
CA LEU A 256 -6.69 -8.75 -11.99
C LEU A 256 -6.23 -7.55 -12.83
N PRO A 257 -7.10 -6.99 -13.69
CA PRO A 257 -6.68 -6.02 -14.71
C PRO A 257 -6.32 -4.64 -14.14
N VAL A 258 -6.80 -4.33 -12.94
CA VAL A 258 -6.69 -3.01 -12.30
C VAL A 258 -5.95 -3.02 -10.97
N LEU A 259 -5.29 -4.13 -10.60
CA LEU A 259 -4.56 -4.22 -9.34
C LEU A 259 -3.35 -3.26 -9.35
N GLN A 260 -3.33 -2.36 -8.37
CA GLN A 260 -2.36 -1.28 -8.23
C GLN A 260 -1.41 -1.50 -7.05
N ALA A 261 -1.91 -2.09 -5.96
CA ALA A 261 -1.13 -2.32 -4.76
C ALA A 261 -1.22 -3.78 -4.33
N LEU A 262 -0.06 -4.41 -4.20
CA LEU A 262 0.08 -5.78 -3.76
C LEU A 262 1.06 -5.87 -2.58
N ASN A 263 0.57 -6.39 -1.45
CA ASN A 263 1.39 -6.65 -0.28
C ASN A 263 1.53 -8.15 -0.03
N LEU A 264 2.76 -8.65 -0.17
CA LEU A 264 3.19 -10.04 0.01
C LEU A 264 4.23 -10.17 1.14
N ALA A 265 4.28 -9.20 2.06
CA ALA A 265 5.25 -9.22 3.14
C ALA A 265 5.16 -10.52 3.95
N ALA A 266 6.30 -11.13 4.26
CA ALA A 266 6.41 -12.41 4.96
C ALA A 266 5.69 -13.59 4.27
N CYS A 267 5.31 -13.48 3.00
CA CYS A 267 4.85 -14.61 2.20
C CYS A 267 6.03 -15.47 1.71
N GLN A 268 5.70 -16.65 1.20
CA GLN A 268 6.67 -17.66 0.77
C GLN A 268 7.19 -17.44 -0.66
N VAL A 269 7.43 -16.20 -1.06
CA VAL A 269 7.79 -15.78 -2.44
C VAL A 269 9.31 -15.70 -2.61
N GLY A 270 9.84 -16.28 -3.69
CA GLY A 270 11.25 -16.23 -4.12
C GLY A 270 11.47 -15.49 -5.44
N ASP A 271 12.68 -15.62 -6.02
CA ASP A 271 13.10 -14.85 -7.20
C ASP A 271 12.25 -15.14 -8.46
N ASP A 272 12.11 -16.42 -8.82
CA ASP A 272 11.39 -16.84 -10.04
C ASP A 272 9.88 -16.54 -9.95
N ASP A 273 9.36 -16.51 -8.72
CA ASP A 273 7.96 -16.23 -8.39
C ASP A 273 7.54 -14.79 -8.71
N LEU A 274 8.50 -13.88 -8.96
CA LEU A 274 8.24 -12.50 -9.38
C LEU A 274 7.96 -12.38 -10.88
N SER A 275 8.30 -13.39 -11.70
CA SER A 275 8.10 -13.32 -13.14
C SER A 275 6.63 -13.07 -13.58
N PRO A 276 5.59 -13.64 -12.92
CA PRO A 276 4.20 -13.26 -13.11
C PRO A 276 3.89 -11.77 -13.04
N LEU A 277 4.54 -11.03 -12.14
CA LEU A 277 4.22 -9.62 -11.86
C LEU A 277 4.51 -8.71 -13.06
N SER A 278 5.40 -9.15 -13.96
CA SER A 278 5.70 -8.42 -15.20
C SER A 278 4.49 -8.25 -16.13
N ALA A 279 3.46 -9.10 -15.99
CA ALA A 279 2.23 -9.04 -16.75
C ALA A 279 1.13 -8.18 -16.10
N MET A 280 1.42 -7.49 -14.99
CA MET A 280 0.47 -6.65 -14.27
C MET A 280 0.68 -5.18 -14.61
N PRO A 281 -0.03 -4.64 -15.62
CA PRO A 281 0.29 -3.34 -16.21
C PRO A 281 -0.02 -2.14 -15.29
N GLN A 282 -0.84 -2.34 -14.26
CA GLN A 282 -1.29 -1.27 -13.35
C GLN A 282 -0.57 -1.27 -11.99
N LEU A 283 0.36 -2.20 -11.74
CA LEU A 283 1.01 -2.32 -10.44
C LEU A 283 1.92 -1.11 -10.16
N GLU A 284 1.56 -0.32 -9.14
CA GLU A 284 2.29 0.85 -8.67
C GLU A 284 3.03 0.62 -7.35
N VAL A 285 2.49 -0.26 -6.50
CA VAL A 285 3.02 -0.53 -5.16
C VAL A 285 3.21 -2.02 -4.97
N LEU A 286 4.44 -2.41 -4.63
CA LEU A 286 4.80 -3.79 -4.35
C LEU A 286 5.56 -3.88 -3.02
N VAL A 287 5.01 -4.65 -2.09
CA VAL A 287 5.63 -4.92 -0.79
C VAL A 287 6.06 -6.38 -0.74
N LEU A 288 7.36 -6.61 -0.64
CA LEU A 288 8.02 -7.91 -0.59
C LEU A 288 8.82 -8.10 0.70
N SER A 289 8.61 -7.26 1.72
CA SER A 289 9.40 -7.28 2.95
C SER A 289 9.45 -8.68 3.56
N ARG A 290 10.63 -9.11 4.00
CA ARG A 290 10.85 -10.41 4.67
C ARG A 290 10.39 -11.61 3.83
N THR A 291 10.46 -11.52 2.51
CA THR A 291 10.29 -12.66 1.59
C THR A 291 11.65 -13.33 1.31
N ARG A 292 11.67 -14.35 0.45
CA ARG A 292 12.89 -15.05 0.01
C ARG A 292 13.52 -14.44 -1.25
N VAL A 293 13.07 -13.25 -1.65
CA VAL A 293 13.61 -12.52 -2.79
C VAL A 293 15.05 -12.07 -2.50
N THR A 294 15.92 -12.23 -3.50
CA THR A 294 17.32 -11.84 -3.50
C THR A 294 17.60 -10.81 -4.60
N SER A 295 18.85 -10.36 -4.72
CA SER A 295 19.27 -9.50 -5.84
C SER A 295 18.91 -10.05 -7.22
N ALA A 296 18.88 -11.39 -7.40
CA ALA A 296 18.62 -12.01 -8.69
C ALA A 296 17.16 -11.83 -9.14
N GLY A 297 16.19 -11.88 -8.22
CA GLY A 297 14.77 -11.75 -8.56
C GLY A 297 14.37 -10.36 -9.05
N LEU A 298 15.14 -9.32 -8.71
CA LEU A 298 14.83 -7.94 -9.09
C LEU A 298 14.80 -7.73 -10.61
N ILE A 299 15.46 -8.59 -11.39
CA ILE A 299 15.38 -8.55 -12.86
C ILE A 299 13.94 -8.67 -13.38
N HIS A 300 13.08 -9.41 -12.68
CA HIS A 300 11.69 -9.62 -13.07
C HIS A 300 10.79 -8.39 -12.83
N LEU A 301 11.23 -7.44 -12.02
CA LEU A 301 10.49 -6.20 -11.77
C LEU A 301 10.76 -5.12 -12.83
N THR A 302 11.85 -5.26 -13.59
CA THR A 302 12.24 -4.28 -14.63
C THR A 302 11.18 -3.98 -15.69
N PRO A 303 10.33 -4.94 -16.12
CA PRO A 303 9.27 -4.66 -17.09
C PRO A 303 8.08 -3.87 -16.50
N ILE A 304 7.97 -3.76 -15.16
CA ILE A 304 6.85 -3.13 -14.47
C ILE A 304 7.03 -1.61 -14.50
N THR A 305 6.71 -1.00 -15.65
CA THR A 305 6.94 0.42 -15.93
C THR A 305 6.08 1.40 -15.13
N ARG A 306 5.08 0.92 -14.38
CA ARG A 306 4.27 1.73 -13.47
C ARG A 306 4.70 1.60 -12.01
N LEU A 307 5.66 0.74 -11.66
CA LEU A 307 6.05 0.56 -10.26
C LEU A 307 6.68 1.83 -9.70
N ARG A 308 6.12 2.36 -8.60
CA ARG A 308 6.53 3.61 -7.94
C ARG A 308 7.06 3.38 -6.54
N VAL A 309 6.52 2.38 -5.84
CA VAL A 309 6.94 2.03 -4.48
C VAL A 309 7.32 0.56 -4.46
N LEU A 310 8.57 0.29 -4.05
CA LEU A 310 9.08 -1.05 -3.84
C LEU A 310 9.63 -1.16 -2.43
N ASN A 311 9.11 -2.12 -1.66
CA ASN A 311 9.59 -2.42 -0.33
C ASN A 311 10.24 -3.80 -0.28
N LEU A 312 11.54 -3.82 0.05
CA LEU A 312 12.40 -5.00 0.15
C LEU A 312 12.98 -5.17 1.56
N ILE A 313 12.37 -4.53 2.57
CA ILE A 313 12.88 -4.56 3.95
C ILE A 313 13.08 -6.00 4.42
N GLY A 314 14.27 -6.34 4.90
CA GLY A 314 14.56 -7.68 5.40
C GLY A 314 14.69 -8.76 4.33
N CYS A 315 14.81 -8.40 3.04
CA CYS A 315 15.14 -9.33 1.95
C CYS A 315 16.67 -9.49 1.80
N ALA A 316 17.09 -10.58 1.15
CA ALA A 316 18.51 -10.86 0.90
C ALA A 316 19.03 -10.15 -0.37
N VAL A 317 18.78 -8.84 -0.46
CA VAL A 317 19.20 -7.97 -1.57
C VAL A 317 20.48 -7.24 -1.20
N GLY A 318 21.45 -7.20 -2.10
CA GLY A 318 22.67 -6.38 -1.95
C GLY A 318 22.86 -5.43 -3.12
N ASP A 319 23.98 -4.69 -3.12
CA ASP A 319 24.27 -3.64 -4.13
C ASP A 319 24.16 -4.12 -5.57
N SER A 320 24.50 -5.38 -5.84
CA SER A 320 24.35 -5.99 -7.16
C SER A 320 22.91 -5.97 -7.69
N GLY A 321 21.92 -6.04 -6.79
CA GLY A 321 20.50 -5.99 -7.12
C GLY A 321 20.04 -4.60 -7.53
N LEU A 322 20.69 -3.54 -7.03
CA LEU A 322 20.34 -2.16 -7.36
C LEU A 322 20.55 -1.84 -8.85
N ASN A 323 21.47 -2.54 -9.52
CA ASN A 323 21.70 -2.42 -10.97
C ASN A 323 20.43 -2.75 -11.77
N HIS A 324 19.58 -3.65 -11.28
CA HIS A 324 18.29 -3.95 -11.92
C HIS A 324 17.26 -2.83 -11.71
N LEU A 325 17.38 -2.05 -10.64
CA LEU A 325 16.46 -0.96 -10.32
C LEU A 325 16.87 0.36 -10.99
N GLU A 326 18.13 0.53 -11.39
CA GLU A 326 18.62 1.71 -12.13
C GLU A 326 17.72 2.10 -13.34
N PRO A 327 17.36 1.21 -14.26
CA PRO A 327 16.53 1.57 -15.43
C PRO A 327 15.06 1.89 -15.09
N MET A 328 14.59 1.58 -13.88
CA MET A 328 13.17 1.68 -13.51
C MET A 328 12.75 3.12 -13.19
N ASN A 329 12.76 4.02 -14.16
CA ASN A 329 12.51 5.46 -14.01
C ASN A 329 11.16 5.86 -13.39
N SER A 330 10.20 4.93 -13.29
CA SER A 330 8.93 5.11 -12.58
C SER A 330 9.07 5.06 -11.06
N LEU A 331 10.08 4.36 -10.55
CA LEU A 331 10.28 4.17 -9.12
C LEU A 331 10.55 5.51 -8.42
N ARG A 332 9.93 5.70 -7.25
CA ARG A 332 10.01 6.91 -6.43
C ARG A 332 10.41 6.63 -5.00
N MET A 333 10.01 5.47 -4.47
CA MET A 333 10.38 5.04 -3.13
C MET A 333 10.89 3.61 -3.16
N LEU A 334 12.06 3.42 -2.57
CA LEU A 334 12.71 2.15 -2.40
C LEU A 334 13.08 1.96 -0.93
N TYR A 335 12.51 0.96 -0.29
CA TYR A 335 12.83 0.59 1.09
C TYR A 335 13.71 -0.67 1.08
N VAL A 336 14.92 -0.56 1.60
CA VAL A 336 15.94 -1.62 1.64
C VAL A 336 16.58 -1.74 3.04
N GLU A 337 15.89 -1.25 4.08
CA GLU A 337 16.36 -1.45 5.46
C GLU A 337 16.48 -2.95 5.79
N LEU A 338 17.46 -3.31 6.62
CA LEU A 338 17.72 -4.71 7.00
C LEU A 338 18.03 -5.64 5.80
N THR A 339 18.57 -5.10 4.72
CA THR A 339 19.10 -5.89 3.59
C THR A 339 20.63 -5.94 3.62
N GLY A 340 21.24 -6.50 2.56
CA GLY A 340 22.68 -6.44 2.32
C GLY A 340 23.11 -5.28 1.44
N VAL A 341 22.23 -4.29 1.18
CA VAL A 341 22.59 -3.04 0.50
C VAL A 341 23.46 -2.19 1.43
N THR A 342 24.59 -1.72 0.91
CA THR A 342 25.50 -0.84 1.64
C THR A 342 25.05 0.62 1.54
N GLU A 343 25.53 1.46 2.47
CA GLU A 343 25.34 2.91 2.39
C GLU A 343 25.92 3.45 1.07
N GLU A 344 27.10 3.00 0.67
CA GLU A 344 27.73 3.40 -0.59
C GLU A 344 26.91 3.00 -1.82
N GLY A 345 26.32 1.79 -1.81
CA GLY A 345 25.46 1.32 -2.90
C GLY A 345 24.17 2.13 -3.02
N ALA A 346 23.55 2.47 -1.89
CA ALA A 346 22.34 3.29 -1.85
C ALA A 346 22.61 4.76 -2.24
N GLU A 347 23.73 5.34 -1.80
CA GLU A 347 24.20 6.66 -2.21
C GLU A 347 24.45 6.71 -3.73
N LEU A 348 25.17 5.72 -4.28
CA LEU A 348 25.43 5.64 -5.72
C LEU A 348 24.12 5.58 -6.53
N LEU A 349 23.15 4.77 -6.08
CA LEU A 349 21.84 4.72 -6.74
C LEU A 349 21.11 6.07 -6.64
N THR A 350 21.21 6.75 -5.51
CA THR A 350 20.60 8.08 -5.31
C THR A 350 21.25 9.15 -6.19
N GLU A 351 22.58 9.10 -6.38
CA GLU A 351 23.29 9.98 -7.31
C GLU A 351 22.88 9.74 -8.76
N MET A 352 22.79 8.47 -9.18
CA MET A 352 22.31 8.10 -10.52
C MET A 352 20.82 8.42 -10.72
N ARG A 353 20.03 8.34 -9.64
CA ARG A 353 18.59 8.59 -9.63
C ARG A 353 18.17 9.60 -8.57
N PRO A 354 18.41 10.91 -8.78
CA PRO A 354 18.09 11.94 -7.78
C PRO A 354 16.60 12.09 -7.46
N THR A 355 15.71 11.50 -8.25
CA THR A 355 14.26 11.49 -8.03
C THR A 355 13.75 10.24 -7.30
N LEU A 356 14.64 9.30 -6.97
CA LEU A 356 14.32 8.10 -6.18
C LEU A 356 14.70 8.35 -4.72
N ALA A 357 13.74 8.25 -3.82
CA ALA A 357 14.01 8.20 -2.39
C ALA A 357 14.37 6.76 -2.00
N VAL A 358 15.56 6.58 -1.45
CA VAL A 358 16.04 5.29 -0.92
C VAL A 358 16.07 5.36 0.60
N PHE A 359 15.45 4.39 1.27
CA PHE A 359 15.43 4.23 2.72
C PHE A 359 16.24 2.97 3.03
N TYR A 360 17.34 3.08 3.77
CA TYR A 360 18.33 2.01 3.97
C TYR A 360 18.93 2.02 5.37
#